data_AF-A0A955D9J1-F1
#
_entry.id   AF-A0A955D9J1-F1
#
_cell.length_a   1.000
_cell.length_b   1.000
_cell.length_c   1.000
_cell.angle_alpha   90.00
_cell.angle_beta   90.00
_cell.angle_gamma   90.00
#
_symmetry.space_group_name_H-M   'P 1'
#
loop_
_entity.id
_entity.type
_entity.pdbx_description
1 polymer ?
#
loop_
_entity_poly.entity_id
_entity_poly.type
_entity_poly.pdbx_seq_one_letter_code
_entity_poly.pdbx_strand_id
1 'polypeptide(L)' 'MATMVHDVASELRMLTGRGPRALWAPRGRTLHCKTWQAEAALRMLLNNLDPEVAERP' A
#
# COMPACT_ATOMS: atom_id res chain seq x y z
N MET A 1 -20.28 -6.46 -13.73
CA MET A 1 -19.49 -5.24 -13.45
C MET A 1 -19.72 -4.88 -12.00
N ALA A 2 -18.88 -5.39 -11.09
CA ALA A 2 -19.07 -5.21 -9.65
C ALA A 2 -18.46 -3.87 -9.22
N THR A 3 -19.33 -2.94 -8.81
CA THR A 3 -18.93 -1.68 -8.18
C THR A 3 -18.36 -1.99 -6.81
N MET A 4 -17.04 -2.00 -6.76
CA MET A 4 -16.21 -2.26 -5.60
C MET A 4 -16.21 -0.99 -4.73
N VAL A 5 -17.17 -0.88 -3.81
CA VAL A 5 -17.01 -0.04 -2.63
C VAL A 5 -16.11 -0.85 -1.70
N HIS A 6 -14.80 -0.62 -1.81
CA HIS A 6 -13.80 -1.34 -1.02
C HIS A 6 -13.84 -0.85 0.42
N ASP A 7 -13.93 -1.81 1.33
CA ASP A 7 -13.71 -1.62 2.75
C ASP A 7 -12.26 -1.15 3.01
N VAL A 8 -12.11 0.07 3.52
CA VAL A 8 -10.81 0.71 3.84
C VAL A 8 -10.01 -0.14 4.83
N ALA A 9 -10.67 -0.89 5.71
CA ALA A 9 -9.99 -1.75 6.68
C ALA A 9 -9.26 -2.93 6.01
N SER A 10 -9.80 -3.44 4.91
CA SER A 10 -9.18 -4.50 4.11
C SER A 10 -7.97 -4.00 3.31
N GLU A 11 -8.00 -2.77 2.81
CA GLU A 11 -6.86 -2.13 2.12
C GLU A 11 -5.71 -1.83 3.09
N LEU A 12 -6.02 -1.35 4.30
CA LEU A 12 -5.02 -1.07 5.35
C LEU A 12 -4.23 -2.32 5.75
N ARG A 13 -4.89 -3.49 5.83
CA ARG A 13 -4.23 -4.76 6.12
C ARG A 13 -3.22 -5.19 5.06
N MET A 14 -3.40 -4.77 3.81
CA MET A 14 -2.44 -5.04 2.73
C MET A 14 -1.18 -4.18 2.84
N LEU A 15 -1.29 -3.00 3.44
CA LEU A 15 -0.18 -2.06 3.64
C LEU A 15 0.55 -2.31 4.96
N THR A 16 -0.12 -2.87 5.98
CA THR A 16 0.48 -3.18 7.29
C THR A 16 0.94 -4.63 7.38
N GLY A 17 2.21 -4.85 7.13
CA GLY A 17 2.86 -6.14 7.00
C GLY A 17 3.41 -6.84 8.25
N ARG A 18 3.66 -6.29 9.45
CA ARG A 18 4.20 -7.02 10.64
C ARG A 18 4.03 -6.27 11.98
N GLY A 19 3.11 -5.32 12.07
CA GLY A 19 2.90 -4.56 13.30
C GLY A 19 1.89 -3.42 13.12
N PRO A 20 1.33 -2.89 14.21
CA PRO A 20 0.20 -1.96 14.17
C PRO A 20 0.49 -0.60 13.52
N ARG A 21 1.75 -0.28 13.18
CA ARG A 21 2.16 1.00 12.58
C ARG A 21 3.17 0.89 11.44
N ALA A 22 3.60 -0.31 11.08
CA ALA A 22 4.59 -0.47 10.02
C ALA A 22 3.88 -0.57 8.67
N LEU A 23 4.29 0.24 7.71
CA LEU A 23 3.75 0.27 6.35
C LEU A 23 4.78 -0.32 5.38
N TRP A 24 4.33 -1.06 4.38
CA TRP A 24 5.18 -1.61 3.33
C TRP A 24 4.59 -1.35 1.96
N ALA A 25 5.47 -1.15 0.97
CA ALA A 25 5.06 -0.98 -0.42
C ALA A 25 4.58 -2.32 -1.03
N PRO A 26 3.39 -2.38 -1.64
CA PRO A 26 2.91 -3.55 -2.36
C PRO A 26 3.88 -3.99 -3.47
N ARG A 27 4.05 -5.30 -3.61
CA ARG A 27 4.98 -5.93 -4.58
C ARG A 27 4.22 -6.75 -5.63
N GLY A 28 4.87 -7.05 -6.75
CA GLY A 28 4.28 -7.82 -7.84
C GLY A 28 3.35 -7.00 -8.74
N ARG A 29 2.57 -7.69 -9.57
CA ARG A 29 1.81 -7.12 -10.69
C ARG A 29 0.35 -6.77 -10.38
N THR A 30 -0.11 -7.07 -9.17
CA THR A 30 -1.48 -6.75 -8.72
C THR A 30 -1.60 -5.25 -8.47
N LEU A 31 -2.64 -4.63 -9.05
CA LEU A 31 -2.98 -3.22 -8.84
C LEU A 31 -3.93 -3.08 -7.65
N HIS A 32 -3.68 -2.05 -6.83
CA HIS A 32 -4.55 -1.60 -5.75
C HIS A 32 -5.24 -0.29 -6.15
N CYS A 33 -4.57 0.52 -6.97
CA CYS A 33 -5.14 1.70 -7.60
C CYS A 33 -5.77 1.39 -8.96
N LYS A 34 -6.67 2.27 -9.44
CA LYS A 34 -7.34 2.12 -10.75
C LYS A 34 -6.41 2.25 -11.95
N THR A 35 -5.23 2.84 -11.78
CA THR A 35 -4.24 3.07 -12.84
C THR A 35 -2.84 2.79 -12.34
N TRP A 36 -1.93 2.45 -13.26
CA TRP A 36 -0.52 2.23 -12.95
C TRP A 36 0.19 3.49 -12.45
N GLN A 37 -0.19 4.67 -12.94
CA GLN A 37 0.37 5.94 -12.49
C GLN A 37 0.05 6.20 -11.02
N ALA A 38 -1.21 5.95 -10.62
CA ALA A 38 -1.62 6.05 -9.22
C ALA A 38 -0.96 4.97 -8.35
N GLU A 39 -0.87 3.73 -8.86
CA GLU A 39 -0.16 2.65 -8.16
C GLU A 39 1.32 2.97 -7.95
N ALA A 40 2.00 3.53 -8.95
CA ALA A 40 3.40 3.93 -8.84
C ALA A 40 3.59 4.99 -7.76
N ALA A 41 2.72 6.01 -7.72
CA ALA A 41 2.75 7.03 -6.67
C ALA A 41 2.54 6.43 -5.28
N LEU A 42 1.56 5.54 -5.13
CA LEU A 42 1.30 4.81 -3.88
C LEU A 42 2.53 4.01 -3.44
N ARG A 43 3.12 3.22 -4.34
CA ARG A 43 4.30 2.39 -4.04
C ARG A 43 5.51 3.22 -3.66
N MET A 44 5.74 4.34 -4.32
CA MET A 44 6.84 5.26 -3.98
C MET A 44 6.63 5.93 -2.64
N LEU A 45 5.40 6.36 -2.33
CA LEU A 45 5.07 6.90 -1.01
C LEU A 45 5.31 5.86 0.08
N LEU A 46 4.78 4.65 -0.08
CA LEU A 46 4.90 3.59 0.92
C LEU A 46 6.33 3.07 1.06
N ASN A 47 7.14 3.11 0.01
CA ASN A 47 8.55 2.79 0.10
C ASN A 47 9.32 3.78 0.99
N ASN A 48 8.95 5.07 0.96
CA ASN A 48 9.55 6.07 1.84
C ASN A 48 9.19 5.88 3.31
N LEU A 49 8.10 5.15 3.60
CA LEU A 49 7.60 4.87 4.95
C LEU A 49 7.92 3.43 5.41
N ASP A 50 8.60 2.66 4.57
CA ASP A 50 8.99 1.29 4.89
C ASP A 50 9.98 1.31 6.07
N PRO A 51 9.77 0.51 7.15
CA PRO A 51 10.68 0.48 8.29
C PRO A 51 12.13 0.12 7.97
N GLU A 52 12.37 -0.52 6.83
CA GLU A 52 13.73 -0.83 6.36
C GLU A 52 14.39 0.36 5.64
N VAL A 53 13.61 1.38 5.26
CA VAL A 53 14.05 2.56 4.49
C VAL A 53 13.97 3.85 5.30
N ALA A 54 12.88 4.07 6.02
CA ALA A 54 12.62 5.28 6.77
C ALA A 54 13.47 5.33 8.05
N GLU A 55 14.00 6.50 8.39
CA GLU A 55 14.72 6.72 9.65
C GLU A 55 13.80 6.56 10.87
N ARG A 56 12.53 6.99 10.73
CA ARG A 56 11.49 6.95 11.76
C ARG A 56 10.14 6.60 11.11
N PRO A 57 9.91 5.31 10.80
CA PRO A 57 8.71 4.82 10.13
C PRO A 57 7.43 5.01 10.96
#